data_AF-A0AAV7U5G2-F1
#
_entry.id   AF-A0AAV7U5G2-F1
#
_cell.length_a   1.000
_cell.length_b   1.000
_cell.length_c   1.000
_cell.angle_alpha   90.00
_cell.angle_beta   90.00
_cell.angle_gamma   90.00
#
_symmetry.space_group_name_H-M   'P 1'
#
loop_
_entity.id
_entity.type
_entity.pdbx_description
1 polymer ?
#
loop_
_entity_poly.entity_id
_entity_poly.type
_entity_poly.pdbx_seq_one_letter_code
_entity_poly.pdbx_strand_id
1 'polypeptide(L)'
;MNFNNMLLDPAELNNILLYSAELNNMLLYPAELNNMLQYPADLNYILLYPAELNNMLLYLAELNNMLLYPAELNNMLLYPAELNNMLLYPAEMNNMLLYPAELNSMLLSPAELNKMLLYPAELNNMLLYPAELNYMLLSPAEQNNVLLYPAELNNMLLYPAELNTMLLYPAELYKILLYPPELNNILLYSAKLKMLLCPPELNNMLLYSAYLNNRLLYPAKLNNMLLYSADLNNILLYPAKLNNMLLYPAELNTMLLYPAY
;
A
#
# COMPACT_ATOMS: atom_id res chain seq x y z
N MET A 1 -27.84 19.58 6.18
CA MET A 1 -28.90 18.60 6.52
C MET A 1 -28.20 17.39 7.10
N ASN A 2 -28.73 16.80 8.18
CA ASN A 2 -28.13 15.64 8.83
C ASN A 2 -29.00 14.42 8.53
N PHE A 3 -28.38 13.31 8.16
CA PHE A 3 -29.04 12.05 7.89
C PHE A 3 -28.59 11.02 8.92
N ASN A 4 -29.53 10.47 9.68
CA ASN A 4 -29.19 9.45 10.66
C ASN A 4 -29.00 8.09 10.00
N ASN A 5 -29.94 7.68 9.14
CA ASN A 5 -29.89 6.41 8.44
C ASN A 5 -30.35 6.62 7.00
N MET A 6 -29.57 6.13 6.05
CA MET A 6 -29.93 6.06 4.64
C MET A 6 -29.73 4.62 4.17
N LEU A 7 -30.82 3.98 3.74
CA LEU A 7 -30.82 2.63 3.20
C LEU A 7 -31.40 2.67 1.79
N LEU A 8 -30.64 2.21 0.79
CA LEU A 8 -31.11 2.04 -0.58
C LEU A 8 -30.73 0.65 -1.09
N ASP A 9 -31.72 -0.06 -1.64
CA ASP A 9 -31.58 -1.39 -2.23
C ASP A 9 -32.30 -1.49 -3.59
N PRO A 10 -31.98 -0.63 -4.57
CA PRO A 10 -32.49 -0.77 -5.93
C PRO A 10 -31.57 -1.67 -6.76
N ALA A 11 -32.05 -2.21 -7.89
CA ALA A 11 -31.17 -2.96 -8.79
C ALA A 11 -29.98 -2.12 -9.30
N GLU A 12 -30.21 -0.85 -9.62
CA GLU A 12 -29.18 0.07 -10.11
C GLU A 12 -29.27 1.43 -9.40
N LEU A 13 -28.12 2.02 -9.08
CA LEU A 13 -28.00 3.41 -8.66
C LEU A 13 -27.06 4.15 -9.60
N ASN A 14 -27.61 5.11 -10.32
CA ASN A 14 -26.88 5.92 -11.28
C ASN A 14 -26.85 7.39 -10.82
N ASN A 15 -25.67 8.00 -10.83
CA ASN A 15 -25.44 9.43 -10.59
C ASN A 15 -25.98 9.90 -9.22
N ILE A 16 -25.57 9.22 -8.14
CA ILE A 16 -25.92 9.63 -6.79
C ILE A 16 -25.12 10.88 -6.44
N LEU A 17 -25.82 11.95 -6.06
CA LEU A 17 -25.23 13.18 -5.54
C LEU A 17 -25.81 13.48 -4.16
N LEU A 18 -24.96 13.45 -3.12
CA LEU A 18 -25.38 13.70 -1.75
C LEU A 18 -24.58 14.83 -1.10
N TYR A 19 -25.30 15.81 -0.56
CA TYR A 19 -24.75 16.88 0.28
C TYR A 19 -25.41 16.83 1.66
N SER A 20 -24.59 16.72 2.70
CA SER A 20 -25.05 16.73 4.10
C SER A 20 -24.00 17.38 4.98
N ALA A 21 -24.37 17.79 6.20
CA ALA A 21 -23.36 18.10 7.19
C ALA A 21 -22.91 16.78 7.82
N GLU A 22 -23.85 16.02 8.38
CA GLU A 22 -23.56 14.71 8.96
C GLU A 22 -24.35 13.61 8.24
N LEU A 23 -23.71 12.46 8.07
CA LEU A 23 -24.35 11.22 7.68
C LEU A 23 -23.88 10.10 8.60
N ASN A 24 -24.77 9.63 9.47
CA ASN A 24 -24.39 8.66 10.49
C ASN A 24 -24.24 7.25 9.88
N ASN A 25 -25.27 6.76 9.19
CA ASN A 25 -25.25 5.43 8.59
C ASN A 25 -25.75 5.48 7.14
N MET A 26 -24.92 5.00 6.22
CA MET A 26 -25.29 4.74 4.83
C MET A 26 -25.13 3.25 4.52
N LEU A 27 -26.21 2.61 4.09
CA LEU A 27 -26.23 1.22 3.65
C LEU A 27 -26.76 1.17 2.21
N LEU A 28 -25.95 0.70 1.26
CA LEU A 28 -26.37 0.54 -0.14
C LEU A 28 -26.07 -0.86 -0.66
N TYR A 29 -27.09 -1.49 -1.26
CA TYR A 29 -27.03 -2.86 -1.78
C TYR A 29 -27.42 -3.01 -3.27
N PRO A 30 -27.08 -2.06 -4.18
CA PRO A 30 -27.51 -2.23 -5.56
C PRO A 30 -26.72 -3.29 -6.31
N ALA A 31 -27.23 -3.87 -7.38
CA ALA A 31 -26.38 -4.69 -8.25
C ALA A 31 -25.28 -3.82 -8.88
N GLU A 32 -25.64 -2.63 -9.38
CA GLU A 32 -24.70 -1.68 -9.96
C GLU A 32 -24.78 -0.31 -9.27
N LEU A 33 -23.61 0.24 -8.94
CA LEU A 33 -23.47 1.60 -8.43
C LEU A 33 -22.56 2.41 -9.33
N ASN A 34 -23.15 3.28 -10.15
CA ASN A 34 -22.45 4.11 -11.12
C ASN A 34 -22.46 5.57 -10.70
N ASN A 35 -21.29 6.18 -10.62
CA ASN A 35 -21.05 7.59 -10.33
C ASN A 35 -21.69 8.02 -9.01
N MET A 36 -21.01 7.73 -7.92
CA MET A 36 -21.34 8.26 -6.61
C MET A 36 -20.46 9.45 -6.27
N LEU A 37 -21.10 10.56 -5.96
CA LEU A 37 -20.44 11.77 -5.51
C LEU A 37 -21.05 12.22 -4.17
N GLN A 38 -20.23 12.29 -3.13
CA GLN A 38 -20.69 12.74 -1.81
C GLN A 38 -19.81 13.81 -1.22
N TYR A 39 -20.47 14.77 -0.57
CA TYR A 39 -19.87 15.87 0.18
C TYR A 39 -20.49 16.00 1.58
N PRO A 40 -20.48 14.97 2.44
CA PRO A 40 -20.75 15.16 3.87
C PRO A 40 -19.58 15.91 4.52
N ALA A 41 -19.80 16.67 5.59
CA ALA A 41 -18.69 17.03 6.47
C ALA A 41 -18.21 15.77 7.20
N ASP A 42 -19.14 15.05 7.84
CA ASP A 42 -18.83 13.86 8.63
C ASP A 42 -19.62 12.64 8.15
N LEU A 43 -18.93 11.51 7.98
CA LEU A 43 -19.50 10.22 7.60
C LEU A 43 -19.09 9.15 8.61
N ASN A 44 -20.04 8.70 9.44
CA ASN A 44 -19.70 7.78 10.53
C ASN A 44 -19.54 6.33 10.06
N TYR A 45 -20.53 5.82 9.32
CA TYR A 45 -20.53 4.46 8.81
C TYR A 45 -21.08 4.41 7.39
N ILE A 46 -20.30 3.84 6.47
CA ILE A 46 -20.74 3.48 5.13
C ILE A 46 -20.48 2.00 4.88
N LEU A 47 -21.53 1.29 4.48
CA LEU A 47 -21.48 -0.09 4.01
C LEU A 47 -22.05 -0.14 2.60
N LEU A 48 -21.21 -0.46 1.61
CA LEU A 48 -21.66 -0.71 0.24
C LEU A 48 -21.36 -2.16 -0.15
N TYR A 49 -22.37 -2.81 -0.69
CA TYR A 49 -22.28 -4.18 -1.20
C TYR A 49 -22.85 -4.27 -2.62
N PRO A 50 -22.25 -3.59 -3.62
CA PRO A 50 -22.69 -3.78 -4.98
C PRO A 50 -22.07 -5.00 -5.65
N ALA A 51 -22.59 -5.46 -6.78
CA ALA A 51 -21.80 -6.35 -7.63
C ALA A 51 -20.70 -5.52 -8.33
N GLU A 52 -21.09 -4.38 -8.91
CA GLU A 52 -20.16 -3.46 -9.59
C GLU A 52 -20.21 -2.06 -8.99
N LEU A 53 -19.03 -1.49 -8.73
CA LEU A 53 -18.86 -0.11 -8.29
C LEU A 53 -18.01 0.67 -9.28
N ASN A 54 -18.70 1.53 -10.03
CA ASN A 54 -18.11 2.36 -11.07
C ASN A 54 -18.06 3.81 -10.59
N ASN A 55 -16.86 4.30 -10.28
CA ASN A 55 -16.59 5.68 -9.88
C ASN A 55 -17.28 6.08 -8.57
N MET A 56 -16.53 5.99 -7.47
CA MET A 56 -16.86 6.67 -6.22
C MET A 56 -15.91 7.82 -5.99
N LEU A 57 -16.48 8.97 -5.63
CA LEU A 57 -15.76 10.15 -5.21
C LEU A 57 -16.34 10.70 -3.92
N LEU A 58 -15.56 10.66 -2.84
CA LEU A 58 -15.94 11.24 -1.55
C LEU A 58 -14.97 12.36 -1.16
N TYR A 59 -15.54 13.51 -0.83
CA TYR A 59 -14.84 14.65 -0.22
C TYR A 59 -15.52 14.96 1.10
N LEU A 60 -14.77 14.96 2.20
CA LEU A 60 -15.35 15.14 3.52
C LEU A 60 -14.28 15.55 4.54
N ALA A 61 -14.68 15.94 5.74
CA ALA A 61 -13.74 16.19 6.84
C ALA A 61 -13.36 14.86 7.51
N GLU A 62 -14.32 14.09 8.00
CA GLU A 62 -14.06 12.86 8.76
C GLU A 62 -14.82 11.63 8.26
N LEU A 63 -14.09 10.55 7.94
CA LEU A 63 -14.65 9.24 7.61
C LEU A 63 -14.28 8.26 8.72
N ASN A 64 -15.25 7.89 9.55
CA ASN A 64 -14.97 7.01 10.68
C ASN A 64 -14.80 5.55 10.24
N ASN A 65 -15.79 5.00 9.52
CA ASN A 65 -15.75 3.60 9.10
C ASN A 65 -16.33 3.43 7.70
N MET A 66 -15.54 2.82 6.82
CA MET A 66 -15.95 2.43 5.49
C MET A 66 -15.74 0.94 5.29
N LEU A 67 -16.78 0.29 4.78
CA LEU A 67 -16.79 -1.13 4.46
C LEU A 67 -17.34 -1.33 3.05
N LEU A 68 -16.48 -1.80 2.13
CA LEU A 68 -16.84 -2.03 0.73
C LEU A 68 -16.58 -3.48 0.32
N TYR A 69 -17.62 -4.12 -0.21
CA TYR A 69 -17.58 -5.50 -0.72
C TYR A 69 -18.14 -5.60 -2.15
N PRO A 70 -17.58 -4.88 -3.14
CA PRO A 70 -17.95 -5.09 -4.53
C PRO A 70 -17.39 -6.42 -5.07
N ALA A 71 -17.95 -6.97 -6.14
CA ALA A 71 -17.19 -7.92 -6.95
C ALA A 71 -16.12 -7.16 -7.74
N GLU A 72 -16.51 -6.06 -8.39
CA GLU A 72 -15.60 -5.19 -9.15
C GLU A 72 -15.64 -3.74 -8.65
N LEU A 73 -14.46 -3.17 -8.38
CA LEU A 73 -14.28 -1.76 -8.06
C LEU A 73 -13.40 -1.08 -9.10
N ASN A 74 -14.00 -0.24 -9.93
CA ASN A 74 -13.30 0.34 -11.07
C ASN A 74 -12.48 1.59 -10.72
N ASN A 75 -13.10 2.58 -10.07
CA ASN A 75 -12.40 3.78 -9.64
C ASN A 75 -12.95 4.24 -8.28
N MET A 76 -12.06 4.45 -7.32
CA MET A 76 -12.38 5.07 -6.05
C MET A 76 -11.38 6.18 -5.73
N LEU A 77 -11.94 7.35 -5.41
CA LEU A 77 -11.21 8.57 -5.10
C LEU A 77 -11.71 9.08 -3.74
N LEU A 78 -10.84 9.12 -2.73
CA LEU A 78 -11.18 9.55 -1.38
C LEU A 78 -10.27 10.69 -0.92
N TYR A 79 -10.89 11.79 -0.49
CA TYR A 79 -10.23 12.99 0.02
C TYR A 79 -10.82 13.43 1.37
N PRO A 80 -10.80 12.59 2.43
CA PRO A 80 -11.16 13.05 3.77
C PRO A 80 -10.01 13.86 4.39
N ALA A 81 -10.25 14.69 5.40
CA ALA A 81 -9.14 15.15 6.24
C ALA A 81 -8.64 13.98 7.11
N GLU A 82 -9.57 13.28 7.76
CA GLU A 82 -9.27 12.11 8.60
C GLU A 82 -10.02 10.87 8.11
N LEU A 83 -9.30 9.76 7.92
CA LEU A 83 -9.86 8.44 7.67
C LEU A 83 -9.47 7.49 8.79
N ASN A 84 -10.45 7.06 9.58
CA ASN A 84 -10.18 6.20 10.73
C ASN A 84 -10.02 4.73 10.34
N ASN A 85 -11.06 4.12 9.78
CA ASN A 85 -11.03 2.72 9.36
C ASN A 85 -11.60 2.55 7.96
N MET A 86 -10.83 1.94 7.07
CA MET A 86 -11.30 1.51 5.76
C MET A 86 -11.00 0.04 5.53
N LEU A 87 -12.05 -0.71 5.18
CA LEU A 87 -12.01 -2.14 4.90
C LEU A 87 -12.58 -2.39 3.51
N LEU A 88 -11.76 -2.94 2.62
CA LEU A 88 -12.11 -3.16 1.21
C LEU A 88 -11.85 -4.62 0.82
N TYR A 89 -12.87 -5.28 0.30
CA TYR A 89 -12.78 -6.66 -0.18
C TYR A 89 -13.39 -6.85 -1.58
N PRO A 90 -12.92 -6.12 -2.62
CA PRO A 90 -13.25 -6.44 -4.00
C PRO A 90 -12.77 -7.83 -4.42
N ALA A 91 -13.34 -8.45 -5.45
CA ALA A 91 -12.59 -9.47 -6.18
C ALA A 91 -11.53 -8.78 -7.06
N GLU A 92 -11.94 -7.78 -7.84
CA GLU A 92 -11.07 -7.00 -8.71
C GLU A 92 -11.12 -5.51 -8.37
N MET A 93 -9.95 -4.87 -8.34
CA MET A 93 -9.81 -3.45 -8.09
C MET A 93 -8.89 -2.79 -9.11
N ASN A 94 -9.44 -1.87 -9.90
CA ASN A 94 -8.69 -1.21 -10.96
C ASN A 94 -7.90 -0.02 -10.45
N ASN A 95 -8.57 1.06 -10.01
CA ASN A 95 -7.88 2.26 -9.53
C ASN A 95 -8.36 2.71 -8.16
N MET A 96 -7.40 2.91 -7.26
CA MET A 96 -7.62 3.55 -5.97
C MET A 96 -6.71 4.77 -5.83
N LEU A 97 -7.29 5.91 -5.47
CA LEU A 97 -6.55 7.09 -5.03
C LEU A 97 -7.09 7.56 -3.68
N LEU A 98 -6.20 7.64 -2.69
CA LEU A 98 -6.47 8.20 -1.38
C LEU A 98 -5.53 9.36 -1.08
N TYR A 99 -6.10 10.46 -0.62
CA TYR A 99 -5.38 11.65 -0.22
C TYR A 99 -5.95 12.20 1.10
N PRO A 100 -5.79 11.49 2.23
CA PRO A 100 -6.19 12.02 3.53
C PRO A 100 -5.08 12.88 4.15
N ALA A 101 -5.38 13.71 5.15
CA ALA A 101 -4.32 14.20 6.03
C ALA A 101 -3.85 13.04 6.93
N GLU A 102 -4.79 12.36 7.58
CA GLU A 102 -4.50 11.23 8.47
C GLU A 102 -5.24 9.96 8.02
N LEU A 103 -4.50 8.85 7.91
CA LEU A 103 -5.04 7.51 7.67
C LEU A 103 -4.66 6.58 8.83
N ASN A 104 -5.63 6.27 9.69
CA ASN A 104 -5.36 5.48 10.90
C ASN A 104 -5.24 3.99 10.62
N SER A 105 -6.19 3.40 9.89
CA SER A 105 -6.18 1.97 9.55
C SER A 105 -6.81 1.70 8.20
N MET A 106 -6.07 0.98 7.36
CA MET A 106 -6.56 0.47 6.08
C MET A 106 -6.28 -1.02 5.95
N LEU A 107 -7.33 -1.79 5.63
CA LEU A 107 -7.22 -3.19 5.20
C LEU A 107 -7.83 -3.33 3.82
N LEU A 108 -7.06 -3.84 2.87
CA LEU A 108 -7.53 -4.12 1.52
C LEU A 108 -7.07 -5.52 1.08
N SER A 109 -8.02 -6.35 0.67
CA SER A 109 -7.81 -7.77 0.36
C SER A 109 -8.50 -8.21 -0.93
N PRO A 110 -8.10 -7.67 -2.10
CA PRO A 110 -8.66 -8.09 -3.37
C PRO A 110 -8.03 -9.39 -3.88
N ALA A 111 -8.63 -10.04 -4.88
CA ALA A 111 -7.86 -11.02 -5.65
C ALA A 111 -6.84 -10.26 -6.51
N GLU A 112 -7.28 -9.25 -7.26
CA GLU A 112 -6.43 -8.45 -8.13
C GLU A 112 -6.51 -6.96 -7.81
N LEU A 113 -5.34 -6.32 -7.64
CA LEU A 113 -5.21 -4.87 -7.49
C LEU A 113 -4.32 -4.30 -8.59
N ASN A 114 -4.92 -3.61 -9.55
CA ASN A 114 -4.18 -3.04 -10.67
C ASN A 114 -3.34 -1.83 -10.23
N LYS A 115 -3.99 -0.81 -9.66
CA LYS A 115 -3.31 0.43 -9.29
C LYS A 115 -3.81 1.01 -7.98
N MET A 116 -2.87 1.23 -7.06
CA MET A 116 -3.10 1.92 -5.81
C MET A 116 -2.16 3.11 -5.65
N LEU A 117 -2.73 4.28 -5.36
CA LEU A 117 -2.02 5.51 -5.05
C LEU A 117 -2.46 6.03 -3.68
N LEU A 118 -1.53 6.17 -2.74
CA LEU A 118 -1.82 6.60 -1.38
C LEU A 118 -0.85 7.72 -0.94
N TYR A 119 -1.41 8.89 -0.63
CA TYR A 119 -0.68 10.11 -0.27
C TYR A 119 -1.20 10.75 1.03
N PRO A 120 -1.16 10.06 2.17
CA PRO A 120 -1.56 10.66 3.43
C PRO A 120 -0.44 11.57 3.96
N ALA A 121 -0.73 12.54 4.83
CA ALA A 121 0.36 13.13 5.61
C ALA A 121 0.87 12.09 6.62
N GLU A 122 -0.03 11.43 7.34
CA GLU A 122 0.28 10.39 8.32
C GLU A 122 -0.41 9.06 7.98
N LEU A 123 0.35 7.97 7.94
CA LEU A 123 -0.14 6.61 7.79
C LEU A 123 0.24 5.75 8.99
N ASN A 124 -0.76 5.38 9.80
CA ASN A 124 -0.52 4.58 10.99
C ASN A 124 -0.41 3.08 10.67
N ASN A 125 -1.47 2.48 10.16
CA ASN A 125 -1.47 1.05 9.85
C ASN A 125 -2.07 0.77 8.47
N MET A 126 -1.30 0.05 7.65
CA MET A 126 -1.78 -0.48 6.38
C MET A 126 -1.53 -1.97 6.27
N LEU A 127 -2.56 -2.69 5.87
CA LEU A 127 -2.53 -4.13 5.69
C LEU A 127 -3.11 -4.52 4.34
N LEU A 128 -2.30 -5.15 3.49
CA LEU A 128 -2.71 -5.53 2.13
C LEU A 128 -2.46 -7.01 1.85
N TYR A 129 -3.52 -7.67 1.37
CA TYR A 129 -3.54 -9.09 1.02
C TYR A 129 -4.09 -9.34 -0.40
N PRO A 130 -3.53 -8.73 -1.46
CA PRO A 130 -3.92 -9.08 -2.81
C PRO A 130 -3.36 -10.46 -3.22
N ALA A 131 -3.98 -11.20 -4.14
CA ALA A 131 -3.25 -12.26 -4.83
C ALA A 131 -2.23 -11.63 -5.79
N GLU A 132 -2.68 -10.67 -6.61
CA GLU A 132 -1.84 -9.93 -7.55
C GLU A 132 -1.90 -8.42 -7.30
N LEU A 133 -0.73 -7.79 -7.24
CA LEU A 133 -0.58 -6.35 -7.10
C LEU A 133 0.31 -5.79 -8.22
N ASN A 134 -0.29 -5.11 -9.19
CA ASN A 134 0.41 -4.64 -10.37
C ASN A 134 1.22 -3.36 -10.12
N TYR A 135 0.59 -2.37 -9.48
CA TYR A 135 1.23 -1.11 -9.18
C TYR A 135 0.77 -0.52 -7.85
N MET A 136 1.74 -0.14 -7.04
CA MET A 136 1.53 0.61 -5.81
C MET A 136 2.49 1.79 -5.72
N LEU A 137 1.94 2.95 -5.39
CA LEU A 137 2.71 4.11 -4.96
C LEU A 137 2.21 4.57 -3.59
N LEU A 138 3.11 4.58 -2.62
CA LEU A 138 2.88 5.02 -1.26
C LEU A 138 3.84 6.16 -0.92
N SER A 139 3.30 7.34 -0.61
CA SER A 139 4.11 8.53 -0.36
C SER A 139 3.59 9.35 0.82
N PRO A 140 3.61 8.79 2.05
CA PRO A 140 3.26 9.53 3.25
C PRO A 140 4.37 10.49 3.69
N ALA A 141 4.07 11.48 4.51
CA ALA A 141 5.14 12.15 5.25
C ALA A 141 5.66 11.20 6.35
N GLU A 142 4.76 10.70 7.18
CA GLU A 142 5.08 9.77 8.28
C GLU A 142 4.38 8.42 8.09
N GLN A 143 5.13 7.33 8.24
CA GLN A 143 4.62 5.97 8.09
C GLN A 143 5.07 5.07 9.24
N ASN A 144 4.10 4.54 9.98
CA ASN A 144 4.36 3.65 11.10
C ASN A 144 4.50 2.21 10.66
N ASN A 145 3.38 1.53 10.36
CA ASN A 145 3.36 0.11 10.07
C ASN A 145 2.75 -0.17 8.70
N VAL A 146 3.51 -0.87 7.86
CA VAL A 146 2.99 -1.39 6.59
C VAL A 146 3.29 -2.87 6.44
N LEU A 147 2.22 -3.61 6.21
CA LEU A 147 2.20 -5.06 6.11
C LEU A 147 1.62 -5.46 4.75
N LEU A 148 2.44 -6.09 3.92
CA LEU A 148 2.10 -6.45 2.56
C LEU A 148 2.33 -7.94 2.32
N TYR A 149 1.27 -8.65 1.95
CA TYR A 149 1.30 -10.09 1.67
C TYR A 149 0.69 -10.42 0.30
N PRO A 150 1.21 -9.83 -0.80
CA PRO A 150 0.81 -10.24 -2.14
C PRO A 150 1.30 -11.67 -2.45
N ALA A 151 0.64 -12.43 -3.34
CA ALA A 151 1.34 -13.55 -3.97
C ALA A 151 2.34 -13.02 -5.00
N GLU A 152 1.89 -12.11 -5.86
CA GLU A 152 2.73 -11.43 -6.85
C GLU A 152 2.69 -9.90 -6.69
N LEU A 153 3.88 -9.28 -6.67
CA LEU A 153 4.04 -7.83 -6.65
C LEU A 153 4.94 -7.36 -7.79
N ASN A 154 4.33 -6.67 -8.76
CA ASN A 154 5.04 -6.23 -9.95
C ASN A 154 5.81 -4.94 -9.72
N ASN A 155 5.15 -3.86 -9.33
CA ASN A 155 5.79 -2.57 -9.11
C ASN A 155 5.34 -1.95 -7.80
N MET A 156 6.31 -1.61 -6.96
CA MET A 156 6.07 -0.86 -5.74
C MET A 156 7.04 0.30 -5.62
N LEU A 157 6.49 1.49 -5.40
CA LEU A 157 7.23 2.71 -5.15
C LEU A 157 6.87 3.23 -3.75
N LEU A 158 7.87 3.40 -2.88
CA LEU A 158 7.70 3.99 -1.56
C LEU A 158 8.56 5.25 -1.42
N TYR A 159 7.90 6.36 -1.12
CA TYR A 159 8.52 7.66 -0.84
C TYR A 159 8.04 8.27 0.50
N PRO A 160 8.13 7.55 1.63
CA PRO A 160 7.91 8.18 2.94
C PRO A 160 8.99 9.24 3.24
N ALA A 161 8.68 10.27 4.03
CA ALA A 161 9.76 11.02 4.68
C ALA A 161 10.35 10.21 5.84
N GLU A 162 9.52 9.48 6.57
CA GLU A 162 9.91 8.53 7.61
C GLU A 162 9.14 7.21 7.52
N LEU A 163 9.84 6.08 7.64
CA LEU A 163 9.26 4.74 7.68
C LEU A 163 9.83 3.91 8.83
N ASN A 164 8.96 3.55 9.77
CA ASN A 164 9.32 2.87 11.01
C ASN A 164 9.41 1.34 10.88
N THR A 165 8.39 0.71 10.30
CA THR A 165 8.37 -0.75 10.10
C THR A 165 7.65 -1.09 8.80
N MET A 166 8.30 -1.96 8.01
CA MET A 166 7.70 -2.53 6.82
C MET A 166 7.98 -4.02 6.77
N LEU A 167 6.91 -4.82 6.72
CA LEU A 167 6.99 -6.25 6.46
C LEU A 167 6.37 -6.55 5.10
N LEU A 168 7.13 -7.23 4.24
CA LEU A 168 6.75 -7.54 2.87
C LEU A 168 7.00 -9.03 2.60
N TYR A 169 5.95 -9.77 2.25
CA TYR A 169 5.97 -11.22 2.04
C TYR A 169 5.42 -11.69 0.67
N PRO A 170 5.92 -11.16 -0.47
CA PRO A 170 5.56 -11.61 -1.81
C PRO A 170 6.12 -12.98 -2.12
N ALA A 171 5.34 -13.88 -2.74
CA ALA A 171 5.96 -15.06 -3.37
C ALA A 171 6.92 -14.63 -4.48
N GLU A 172 6.48 -13.72 -5.36
CA GLU A 172 7.32 -13.09 -6.38
C GLU A 172 7.28 -11.56 -6.29
N LEU A 173 8.48 -10.94 -6.25
CA LEU A 173 8.66 -9.49 -6.27
C LEU A 173 9.50 -9.08 -7.48
N TYR A 174 8.89 -8.34 -8.40
CA TYR A 174 9.58 -7.91 -9.62
C TYR A 174 10.40 -6.63 -9.38
N LYS A 175 9.74 -5.54 -9.00
CA LYS A 175 10.38 -4.24 -8.80
C LYS A 175 9.86 -3.54 -7.55
N ILE A 176 10.80 -3.20 -6.68
CA ILE A 176 10.58 -2.30 -5.55
C ILE A 176 11.61 -1.16 -5.58
N LEU A 177 11.12 0.07 -5.48
CA LEU A 177 11.94 1.26 -5.30
C LEU A 177 11.57 1.90 -3.96
N LEU A 178 12.53 1.88 -3.04
CA LEU A 178 12.43 2.50 -1.73
C LEU A 178 13.29 3.76 -1.75
N TYR A 179 12.67 4.92 -1.57
CA TYR A 179 13.38 6.19 -1.52
C TYR A 179 12.99 7.11 -0.35
N PRO A 180 12.76 6.62 0.88
CA PRO A 180 12.76 7.51 2.03
C PRO A 180 14.19 7.99 2.37
N PRO A 181 14.35 9.17 3.00
CA PRO A 181 15.60 9.58 3.61
C PRO A 181 16.17 8.53 4.57
N GLU A 182 15.31 8.00 5.44
CA GLU A 182 15.64 7.00 6.45
C GLU A 182 14.62 5.85 6.45
N LEU A 183 15.13 4.63 6.57
CA LEU A 183 14.28 3.45 6.61
C LEU A 183 14.73 2.52 7.73
N ASN A 184 13.83 2.32 8.68
CA ASN A 184 14.05 1.49 9.86
C ASN A 184 13.27 0.17 9.72
N ASN A 185 13.89 -0.93 10.15
CA ASN A 185 13.25 -2.24 10.37
C ASN A 185 12.44 -2.75 9.17
N ILE A 186 13.15 -3.21 8.15
CA ILE A 186 12.55 -3.92 7.02
C ILE A 186 12.69 -5.41 7.22
N LEU A 187 11.58 -6.12 7.07
CA LEU A 187 11.59 -7.55 6.82
C LEU A 187 11.02 -7.82 5.44
N LEU A 188 11.85 -8.35 4.55
CA LEU A 188 11.42 -8.79 3.22
C LEU A 188 11.65 -10.29 3.09
N TYR A 189 10.58 -11.02 2.85
CA TYR A 189 10.62 -12.44 2.48
C TYR A 189 10.06 -12.59 1.08
N SER A 190 10.82 -13.19 0.16
CA SER A 190 10.30 -13.50 -1.16
C SER A 190 10.94 -14.72 -1.80
N ALA A 191 10.16 -15.59 -2.45
CA ALA A 191 10.78 -16.70 -3.18
C ALA A 191 11.66 -16.18 -4.33
N LYS A 192 11.23 -15.12 -5.02
CA LYS A 192 12.00 -14.49 -6.09
C LYS A 192 11.97 -12.97 -5.98
N LEU A 193 13.14 -12.35 -5.84
CA LEU A 193 13.32 -10.91 -5.88
C LEU A 193 14.21 -10.53 -7.06
N LYS A 194 13.69 -9.67 -7.97
CA LYS A 194 14.40 -9.29 -9.22
C LYS A 194 15.02 -7.89 -9.20
N MET A 195 14.44 -6.94 -8.47
CA MET A 195 15.03 -5.60 -8.37
C MET A 195 14.56 -4.88 -7.11
N LEU A 196 15.52 -4.46 -6.31
CA LEU A 196 15.34 -3.65 -5.12
C LEU A 196 16.36 -2.51 -5.16
N LEU A 197 15.86 -1.28 -5.20
CA LEU A 197 16.64 -0.07 -4.98
C LEU A 197 16.33 0.46 -3.58
N CYS A 198 17.39 0.70 -2.81
CA CYS A 198 17.31 1.10 -1.40
C CYS A 198 17.54 2.60 -1.18
N PRO A 199 17.05 3.13 -0.04
CA PRO A 199 17.20 4.52 0.37
C PRO A 199 18.66 4.91 0.68
N PRO A 200 18.95 6.22 0.83
CA PRO A 200 20.23 6.72 1.31
C PRO A 200 20.62 6.15 2.68
N GLU A 201 19.72 6.09 3.66
CA GLU A 201 19.99 5.45 4.95
C GLU A 201 19.12 4.22 5.17
N LEU A 202 19.78 3.09 5.44
CA LEU A 202 19.13 1.82 5.75
C LEU A 202 19.57 1.32 7.12
N ASN A 203 18.60 1.17 8.03
CA ASN A 203 18.79 0.64 9.38
C ASN A 203 18.00 -0.64 9.56
N ASN A 204 18.68 -1.73 9.90
CA ASN A 204 18.08 -3.03 10.21
C ASN A 204 17.22 -3.56 9.06
N MET A 205 17.87 -4.12 8.05
CA MET A 205 17.20 -4.85 6.97
C MET A 205 17.45 -6.34 7.11
N LEU A 206 16.37 -7.11 7.13
CA LEU A 206 16.38 -8.56 7.05
C LEU A 206 15.74 -8.99 5.73
N LEU A 207 16.53 -9.61 4.87
CA LEU A 207 16.11 -10.08 3.56
C LEU A 207 16.26 -11.60 3.47
N TYR A 208 15.16 -12.29 3.18
CA TYR A 208 15.15 -13.70 2.83
C TYR A 208 14.66 -13.84 1.39
N SER A 209 15.47 -14.47 0.53
CA SER A 209 14.98 -14.85 -0.78
C SER A 209 15.61 -16.10 -1.36
N ALA A 210 14.81 -17.04 -1.88
CA ALA A 210 15.38 -18.21 -2.54
C ALA A 210 16.23 -17.78 -3.75
N TYR A 211 15.71 -16.86 -4.58
CA TYR A 211 16.43 -16.31 -5.72
C TYR A 211 16.47 -14.79 -5.66
N LEU A 212 17.65 -14.25 -5.39
CA LEU A 212 17.89 -12.82 -5.41
C LEU A 212 18.75 -12.45 -6.61
N ASN A 213 18.11 -11.89 -7.63
CA ASN A 213 18.80 -11.18 -8.71
C ASN A 213 18.62 -9.71 -8.42
N ASN A 214 19.70 -8.97 -8.17
CA ASN A 214 19.53 -7.56 -7.87
C ASN A 214 20.65 -6.76 -8.50
N ARG A 215 20.37 -5.56 -9.02
CA ARG A 215 21.37 -4.82 -9.81
C ARG A 215 22.00 -3.62 -9.11
N LEU A 216 21.40 -3.00 -8.07
CA LEU A 216 21.92 -1.73 -7.53
C LEU A 216 21.44 -1.43 -6.09
N LEU A 217 22.36 -1.40 -5.11
CA LEU A 217 22.16 -0.89 -3.76
C LEU A 217 23.13 0.29 -3.53
N TYR A 218 22.60 1.51 -3.45
CA TYR A 218 23.37 2.76 -3.22
C TYR A 218 22.99 3.47 -1.91
N PRO A 219 23.00 2.80 -0.75
CA PRO A 219 22.79 3.53 0.50
C PRO A 219 23.99 4.44 0.75
N ALA A 220 23.77 5.71 1.07
CA ALA A 220 24.81 6.52 1.71
C ALA A 220 25.31 5.83 3.00
N LYS A 221 24.42 5.19 3.77
CA LYS A 221 24.75 4.52 5.02
C LYS A 221 23.95 3.24 5.18
N LEU A 222 24.64 2.13 5.45
CA LEU A 222 24.04 0.83 5.72
C LEU A 222 24.41 0.35 7.12
N ASN A 223 23.39 0.21 7.97
CA ASN A 223 23.49 -0.28 9.34
C ASN A 223 22.69 -1.58 9.46
N ASN A 224 23.39 -2.69 9.75
CA ASN A 224 22.78 -4.00 9.99
C ASN A 224 21.91 -4.49 8.83
N MET A 225 22.55 -5.02 7.79
CA MET A 225 21.85 -5.82 6.79
C MET A 225 22.14 -7.30 7.01
N LEU A 226 21.10 -8.11 7.05
CA LEU A 226 21.18 -9.56 7.12
C LEU A 226 20.43 -10.14 5.92
N LEU A 227 21.16 -10.85 5.06
CA LEU A 227 20.64 -11.39 3.80
C LEU A 227 20.85 -12.90 3.77
N TYR A 228 19.77 -13.63 3.60
CA TYR A 228 19.77 -15.07 3.34
C TYR A 228 19.26 -15.34 1.94
N SER A 229 20.03 -16.08 1.15
CA SER A 229 19.59 -16.48 -0.18
C SER A 229 20.07 -17.87 -0.56
N ALA A 230 19.30 -18.60 -1.37
CA ALA A 230 19.88 -19.78 -2.02
C ALA A 230 20.81 -19.28 -3.12
N ASP A 231 20.29 -18.47 -4.06
CA ASP A 231 21.05 -17.99 -5.20
C ASP A 231 21.17 -16.46 -5.24
N LEU A 232 22.40 -15.97 -5.08
CA LEU A 232 22.72 -14.55 -5.00
C LEU A 232 23.43 -14.06 -6.27
N ASN A 233 22.74 -13.22 -7.03
CA ASN A 233 23.14 -12.80 -8.37
C ASN A 233 23.22 -11.28 -8.52
N ASN A 234 24.31 -10.80 -9.15
CA ASN A 234 24.51 -9.43 -9.60
C ASN A 234 24.55 -8.33 -8.54
N ILE A 235 24.84 -8.65 -7.27
CA ILE A 235 24.84 -7.64 -6.22
C ILE A 235 25.89 -6.56 -6.49
N LEU A 236 25.43 -5.32 -6.45
CA LEU A 236 26.26 -4.15 -6.60
C LEU A 236 25.98 -3.21 -5.43
N LEU A 237 26.97 -3.05 -4.56
CA LEU A 237 26.88 -2.31 -3.30
C LEU A 237 27.88 -1.15 -3.31
N TYR A 238 27.36 0.07 -3.14
CA TYR A 238 28.18 1.29 -3.04
C TYR A 238 27.85 2.09 -1.77
N PRO A 239 28.11 1.56 -0.58
CA PRO A 239 27.89 2.31 0.65
C PRO A 239 28.95 3.38 0.86
N ALA A 240 28.55 4.62 1.18
CA ALA A 240 29.51 5.60 1.69
C ALA A 240 29.96 5.24 3.12
N LYS A 241 29.06 4.62 3.90
CA LYS A 241 29.35 4.03 5.21
C LYS A 241 28.69 2.65 5.35
N LEU A 242 29.51 1.65 5.67
CA LEU A 242 29.07 0.27 5.93
C LEU A 242 29.44 -0.13 7.36
N ASN A 243 28.44 -0.41 8.20
CA ASN A 243 28.69 -0.85 9.57
C ASN A 243 28.67 -2.38 9.69
N ASN A 244 27.50 -3.01 9.51
CA ASN A 244 27.33 -4.45 9.61
C ASN A 244 26.53 -4.97 8.41
N MET A 245 27.10 -5.96 7.72
CA MET A 245 26.44 -6.69 6.65
C MET A 245 26.82 -8.17 6.73
N LEU A 246 25.81 -9.03 6.86
CA LEU A 246 25.97 -10.47 6.89
C LEU A 246 25.21 -11.07 5.71
N LEU A 247 25.91 -11.90 4.93
CA LEU A 247 25.37 -12.53 3.73
C LEU A 247 25.53 -14.04 3.86
N TYR A 248 24.43 -14.77 3.66
CA TYR A 248 24.37 -16.22 3.71
C TYR A 248 23.79 -16.79 2.40
N PRO A 249 24.51 -16.67 1.26
CA PRO A 249 24.16 -17.34 0.03
C PRO A 249 24.56 -18.83 0.05
N ALA A 250 23.78 -19.71 -0.57
CA ALA A 250 24.26 -21.04 -0.94
C ALA A 250 25.14 -20.97 -2.20
N GLU A 251 24.74 -20.15 -3.17
CA GLU A 251 25.48 -19.83 -4.38
C GLU A 251 25.65 -18.32 -4.54
N LEU A 252 26.86 -17.88 -4.86
CA LEU A 252 27.21 -16.48 -5.09
C LEU A 252 27.88 -16.33 -6.46
N ASN A 253 27.19 -15.66 -7.40
CA ASN A 253 27.69 -15.53 -8.77
C ASN A 253 28.47 -14.23 -9.02
N THR A 254 27.89 -13.08 -8.69
CA THR A 254 28.59 -11.79 -8.85
C THR A 254 28.24 -10.86 -7.70
N MET A 255 29.29 -10.33 -7.08
CA MET A 255 29.22 -9.31 -6.05
C MET A 255 30.30 -8.29 -6.28
N LEU A 256 29.90 -7.02 -6.35
CA LEU A 256 30.79 -5.89 -6.44
C LEU A 256 30.51 -4.97 -5.25
N LEU A 257 31.52 -4.76 -4.42
CA LEU A 257 31.47 -3.90 -3.24
C LEU A 257 32.46 -2.76 -3.40
N TYR A 258 31.96 -1.53 -3.39
CA TYR A 258 32.75 -0.30 -3.53
C TYR A 258 32.49 0.60 -2.31
N PRO A 259 33.23 0.39 -1.20
CA PRO A 259 33.15 1.29 -0.07
C PRO A 259 33.77 2.65 -0.45
N ALA A 260 33.14 3.76 -0.03
CA ALA A 260 33.82 5.06 -0.08
C ALA A 260 34.95 5.08 0.97
N TYR A 261 36.15 5.54 0.56
CA TYR A 261 37.29 5.78 1.46
C TYR A 261 37.07 7.01 2.33
#